data_AF-A0A4Q3U0B0-F1
#
_entry.id   AF-A0A4Q3U0B0-F1
#
_cell.length_a   1.000
_cell.length_b   1.000
_cell.length_c   1.000
_cell.angle_alpha   90.00
_cell.angle_beta   90.00
_cell.angle_gamma   90.00
#
_symmetry.space_group_name_H-M   'P 1'
#
loop_
_entity.id
_entity.type
_entity.pdbx_description
1 polymer ?
#
loop_
_entity_poly.entity_id
_entity_poly.type
_entity_poly.pdbx_seq_one_letter_code
_entity_poly.pdbx_strand_id
1 'polypeptide(L)'
;ANLGLMLIQFAAILSIGIGFINLMPIPVLDGGHLVFYAYEAVAKKPVAAKVQEAGYRVGLALLAGLMLFATWNDLQKLNLFKFLGGLVS
;
A
#
# COMPACT_ATOMS: atom_id res chain seq x y z
N ALA A 1 -1.58 -34.74 2.54
CA ALA A 1 -2.89 -34.07 2.60
C ALA A 1 -2.85 -32.67 3.22
N ASN A 2 -2.00 -32.40 4.23
CA ASN A 2 -2.08 -31.14 5.01
C ASN A 2 -1.35 -29.93 4.38
N LEU A 3 -0.36 -30.14 3.51
CA LEU A 3 0.41 -29.05 2.90
C LEU A 3 -0.45 -28.15 2.01
N GLY A 4 -1.34 -28.75 1.19
CA GLY A 4 -2.24 -27.97 0.33
C GLY A 4 -3.18 -27.07 1.13
N LEU A 5 -3.70 -27.57 2.25
CA LEU A 5 -4.56 -26.78 3.14
C LEU A 5 -3.80 -25.62 3.79
N MET A 6 -2.55 -25.85 4.23
CA MET A 6 -1.70 -24.80 4.80
C MET A 6 -1.35 -23.72 3.78
N LEU A 7 -1.07 -24.07 2.53
CA LEU A 7 -0.78 -23.10 1.48
C LEU A 7 -2.01 -22.26 1.12
N ILE A 8 -3.20 -22.87 1.06
CA ILE A 8 -4.46 -22.15 0.85
C ILE A 8 -4.72 -21.18 2.02
N GLN A 9 -4.54 -21.63 3.27
CA GLN A 9 -4.69 -20.75 4.43
C GLN A 9 -3.69 -19.60 4.42
N PHE A 10 -2.43 -19.86 4.09
CA PHE A 10 -1.42 -18.82 3.95
C PHE A 10 -1.79 -17.80 2.86
N ALA A 11 -2.16 -18.27 1.67
CA ALA A 11 -2.61 -17.42 0.59
C ALA A 11 -3.85 -16.62 0.96
N ALA A 12 -4.81 -17.22 1.66
CA ALA A 12 -6.02 -16.53 2.13
C ALA A 12 -5.68 -15.40 3.10
N ILE A 13 -4.82 -15.65 4.08
CA ILE A 13 -4.40 -14.63 5.07
C ILE A 13 -3.68 -13.47 4.38
N LEU A 14 -2.73 -13.77 3.47
CA LEU A 14 -2.04 -12.73 2.70
C LEU A 14 -3.01 -11.93 1.83
N SER A 15 -3.90 -12.61 1.12
CA SER A 15 -4.89 -12.00 0.22
C SER A 15 -5.84 -11.08 0.98
N ILE A 16 -6.35 -11.52 2.14
CA ILE A 16 -7.22 -10.70 3.00
C ILE A 16 -6.45 -9.47 3.50
N GLY A 17 -5.19 -9.63 3.93
CA GLY A 17 -4.35 -8.52 4.39
C GLY A 17 -4.11 -7.47 3.30
N ILE A 18 -3.76 -7.92 2.10
CA ILE A 18 -3.53 -7.03 0.94
C ILE A 18 -4.84 -6.38 0.50
N GLY A 19 -5.92 -7.15 0.41
CA GLY A 19 -7.26 -6.65 0.06
C GLY A 19 -7.73 -5.59 1.05
N PHE A 20 -7.51 -5.78 2.35
CA PHE A 20 -7.84 -4.79 3.37
C PHE A 20 -7.05 -3.48 3.18
N ILE A 21 -5.73 -3.57 2.94
CA ILE A 21 -4.89 -2.40 2.68
C ILE A 21 -5.36 -1.66 1.43
N ASN A 22 -5.67 -2.36 0.35
CA ASN A 22 -6.14 -1.76 -0.91
C ASN A 22 -7.49 -1.06 -0.77
N LEU A 23 -8.35 -1.49 0.16
CA LEU A 23 -9.64 -0.84 0.43
C LEU A 23 -9.52 0.40 1.33
N MET A 24 -8.35 0.69 1.90
CA MET A 24 -8.16 1.91 2.69
C MET A 24 -8.36 3.17 1.82
N PRO A 25 -8.84 4.29 2.40
CA PRO A 25 -9.15 5.53 1.69
C PRO A 25 -7.88 6.32 1.33
N ILE A 26 -6.95 5.68 0.62
CA ILE A 26 -5.71 6.27 0.12
C ILE A 26 -5.89 6.52 -1.38
N PRO A 27 -5.74 7.76 -1.89
CA PRO A 27 -6.09 8.12 -3.26
C PRO A 27 -5.48 7.23 -4.35
N VAL A 28 -4.29 6.69 -4.13
CA VAL A 28 -3.56 5.83 -5.09
C VAL A 28 -4.02 4.37 -5.06
N LEU A 29 -4.68 3.94 -3.99
CA LEU A 29 -5.21 2.59 -3.84
C LEU A 29 -6.65 2.51 -4.35
N ASP A 30 -7.13 1.29 -4.60
CA ASP A 30 -8.48 1.02 -5.09
C ASP A 30 -9.56 1.65 -4.17
N GLY A 31 -9.33 1.68 -2.87
CA GLY A 31 -10.19 2.31 -1.87
C GLY A 31 -10.29 3.83 -2.01
N GLY A 32 -9.26 4.51 -2.55
CA GLY A 32 -9.32 5.93 -2.88
C GLY A 32 -10.35 6.24 -3.96
N HIS A 33 -10.46 5.36 -4.97
CA HIS A 33 -11.50 5.45 -5.99
C HIS A 33 -12.89 5.20 -5.41
N LEU A 34 -13.03 4.23 -4.49
CA LEU A 34 -14.29 3.97 -3.79
C LEU A 34 -14.78 5.19 -3.02
N VAL A 35 -13.87 5.96 -2.41
CA VAL A 35 -14.23 7.22 -1.72
C VAL A 35 -14.74 8.26 -2.71
N PHE A 36 -14.11 8.40 -3.88
CA PHE A 36 -14.61 9.32 -4.91
C PHE A 36 -16.00 8.89 -5.42
N TYR A 37 -16.21 7.60 -5.68
CA TYR A 37 -17.53 7.12 -6.10
C TYR A 37 -18.59 7.23 -5.00
N ALA A 38 -18.23 6.98 -3.74
CA ALA A 38 -19.13 7.18 -2.61
C ALA A 38 -19.52 8.66 -2.48
N TYR A 39 -18.56 9.57 -2.66
CA TYR A 39 -18.83 11.00 -2.72
C TYR A 39 -19.77 11.34 -3.89
N GLU A 40 -19.51 10.84 -5.11
CA GLU A 40 -20.35 11.09 -6.28
C GLU A 40 -21.77 10.55 -6.09
N ALA A 41 -21.94 9.39 -5.45
CA ALA A 41 -23.23 8.80 -5.14
C ALA A 41 -24.07 9.69 -4.20
N VAL A 42 -23.41 10.34 -3.23
CA VAL A 42 -24.07 11.25 -2.27
C VAL A 42 -24.27 12.64 -2.87
N ALA A 43 -23.25 13.21 -3.50
CA ALA A 43 -23.24 14.56 -4.06
C ALA A 43 -24.00 14.67 -5.38
N LYS A 44 -24.27 13.52 -6.06
CA LYS A 44 -24.88 13.41 -7.39
C LYS A 44 -24.19 14.27 -8.46
N LYS A 45 -22.91 14.60 -8.24
CA LYS A 45 -22.09 15.44 -9.10
C LYS A 45 -20.70 14.81 -9.21
N PRO A 46 -20.08 14.82 -10.40
CA PRO A 46 -18.75 14.27 -10.57
C PRO A 46 -17.71 15.07 -9.78
N VAL A 47 -16.69 14.39 -9.26
CA VAL A 47 -15.54 15.05 -8.64
C VAL A 47 -14.81 15.86 -9.71
N ALA A 48 -14.46 17.11 -9.40
CA ALA A 48 -13.71 17.95 -10.32
C ALA A 48 -12.32 17.31 -10.60
N ALA A 49 -11.96 17.18 -11.88
CA ALA A 49 -10.69 16.57 -12.30
C ALA A 49 -9.45 17.17 -11.59
N LYS A 50 -9.45 18.48 -11.32
CA LYS A 50 -8.38 19.16 -10.58
C LYS A 50 -8.23 18.64 -9.14
N VAL A 51 -9.34 18.34 -8.47
CA VAL A 51 -9.34 17.81 -7.09
C VAL A 51 -8.85 16.37 -7.09
N GLN A 52 -9.28 15.57 -8.06
CA GLN A 52 -8.84 14.20 -8.22
C GLN A 52 -7.33 14.11 -8.51
N GLU A 53 -6.84 14.95 -9.44
CA GLU A 53 -5.41 15.02 -9.77
C GLU A 53 -4.56 15.48 -8.58
N ALA A 54 -5.02 16.49 -7.83
CA ALA A 54 -4.35 16.93 -6.60
C ALA A 54 -4.31 15.79 -5.56
N GLY A 55 -5.44 15.08 -5.38
CA GLY A 55 -5.54 13.92 -4.49
C GLY A 55 -4.56 12.80 -4.87
N TYR A 56 -4.44 12.46 -6.15
CA TYR A 56 -3.47 11.46 -6.61
C TYR A 56 -2.03 11.90 -6.39
N ARG A 57 -1.67 13.14 -6.73
CA ARG A 57 -0.30 13.66 -6.54
C ARG A 57 0.12 13.62 -5.08
N VAL A 58 -0.75 14.08 -4.18
CA VAL A 58 -0.51 14.04 -2.73
C VAL A 58 -0.44 12.59 -2.24
N GLY A 59 -1.38 11.75 -2.67
CA GLY A 59 -1.40 10.33 -2.32
C GLY A 59 -0.12 9.61 -2.75
N LEU A 60 0.37 9.84 -3.97
CA LEU A 60 1.60 9.26 -4.51
C LEU A 60 2.82 9.72 -3.73
N ALA A 61 2.91 11.03 -3.44
CA ALA A 61 4.03 11.57 -2.66
C ALA A 61 4.09 10.96 -1.25
N LEU A 62 2.93 10.82 -0.59
CA LEU A 62 2.84 10.18 0.73
C LEU A 62 3.22 8.70 0.66
N LEU A 63 2.67 7.94 -0.30
CA LEU A 63 2.98 6.51 -0.47
C LEU A 63 4.46 6.28 -0.77
N ALA A 64 5.05 7.06 -1.68
CA ALA A 64 6.47 7.00 -2.00
C ALA A 64 7.33 7.34 -0.77
N GLY A 65 6.98 8.39 -0.02
CA GLY A 65 7.68 8.74 1.21
C GLY A 65 7.62 7.63 2.26
N LEU A 66 6.44 7.01 2.43
CA LEU A 66 6.23 5.92 3.38
C LEU A 66 6.98 4.64 2.97
N MET A 67 6.97 4.30 1.67
CA MET A 67 7.78 3.22 1.08
C MET A 67 9.27 3.42 1.34
N LEU A 68 9.79 4.63 1.09
CA LEU A 68 11.20 4.97 1.34
C LEU A 68 11.54 4.86 2.83
N PHE A 69 10.69 5.41 3.69
CA PHE A 69 10.88 5.34 5.14
C PHE A 69 10.85 3.90 5.67
N ALA A 70 9.85 3.10 5.25
CA ALA A 70 9.73 1.70 5.64
C ALA A 70 10.93 0.89 5.16
N THR A 71 11.32 1.07 3.89
CA THR A 71 12.50 0.41 3.31
C THR A 71 13.76 0.77 4.09
N TRP A 72 13.96 2.05 4.41
CA TRP A 72 15.11 2.48 5.21
C TRP A 72 15.13 1.82 6.59
N ASN A 73 13.98 1.79 7.27
CA ASN A 73 13.82 1.14 8.56
C ASN A 73 14.12 -0.37 8.49
N ASP A 74 13.67 -1.04 7.45
CA ASP A 74 13.90 -2.47 7.26
C ASP A 74 15.38 -2.78 6.99
N LEU A 75 16.06 -1.95 6.20
CA LEU A 75 17.52 -2.06 5.96
C LEU A 75 18.33 -1.91 7.25
N GLN A 76 17.94 -0.98 8.12
CA GLN A 76 18.57 -0.79 9.44
C GLN A 76 18.34 -1.99 10.35
N LYS A 77 17.09 -2.49 10.43
CA LYS A 77 16.75 -3.68 11.23
C LYS A 77 17.51 -4.92 10.79
N LEU A 78 17.67 -5.11 9.48
CA LEU A 78 18.38 -6.24 8.91
C LEU A 78 19.91 -6.15 9.08
N ASN A 79 20.44 -5.08 9.70
CA ASN A 79 21.87 -4.80 9.82
C ASN A 79 22.61 -4.96 8.47
N LEU A 80 21.93 -4.69 7.35
CA LEU A 80 22.46 -4.97 6.01
C LEU A 80 23.84 -4.31 5.81
N PHE A 81 24.00 -3.09 6.33
CA PHE A 81 25.24 -2.34 6.28
C PHE A 81 26.40 -3.02 7.01
N LYS A 82 26.13 -3.75 8.10
CA LYS A 82 27.16 -4.54 8.81
C LYS A 82 27.52 -5.81 8.06
N PHE A 83 26.53 -6.49 7.48
CA PHE A 83 26.75 -7.67 6.65
C PHE A 83 27.60 -7.34 5.42
N LEU A 84 27.25 -6.28 4.68
CA LEU A 84 28.02 -5.83 3.51
C LEU A 84 29.44 -5.36 3.89
N GLY A 85 29.59 -4.64 5.01
CA GLY A 85 30.90 -4.24 5.52
C GLY A 85 31.79 -5.44 5.86
N GLY A 86 31.22 -6.50 6.45
CA GLY A 86 31.94 -7.74 6.78
C GLY A 86 32.24 -8.66 5.59
N LEU A 87 31.64 -8.44 4.42
CA LEU A 87 32.00 -9.15 3.18
C LEU A 87 33.14 -8.45 2.43
N VAL A 88 33.31 -7.15 2.64
CA VAL A 88 34.33 -6.32 1.97
C VAL A 88 35.62 -6.23 2.79
N SER A 89 35.56 -6.44 4.11
CA SER A 89 36.72 -6.59 5.00
C SER A 89 37.22 -8.02 5.06
#